data_AF-A0A0L1KRB2-F1
#
_entry.id   AF-A0A0L1KRB2-F1
#
_cell.length_a   1.000
_cell.length_b   1.000
_cell.length_c   1.000
_cell.angle_alpha   90.00
_cell.angle_beta   90.00
_cell.angle_gamma   90.00
#
_symmetry.space_group_name_H-M   'P 1'
#
loop_
_entity.id
_entity.type
_entity.pdbx_description
1 polymer ?
#
loop_
_entity_poly.entity_id
_entity_poly.type
_entity_poly.pdbx_seq_one_letter_code
_entity_poly.pdbx_strand_id
1 'polypeptide(L)'
;MFTAAFIECADNCIGRFDRSTLPQQTLMELFIFGLDEVNGICGNRDNLTEVCTWKGVTCNADWEVEIFKWSNTYPDGTGTVSLEFLPYSMRKLNMLCNSLSGGRWCSG
;
A
#
# COMPACT_ATOMS: atom_id res chain seq x y z
N MET A 1 7.34 -9.34 -31.39
CA MET A 1 8.42 -9.59 -30.43
C MET A 1 8.31 -8.53 -29.36
N PHE A 2 7.84 -8.87 -28.15
CA PHE A 2 7.78 -7.94 -27.03
C PHE A 2 9.14 -7.94 -26.34
N THR A 3 9.86 -6.84 -26.43
CA THR A 3 11.09 -6.60 -25.67
C THR A 3 10.73 -6.38 -24.22
N ALA A 4 10.95 -7.40 -23.39
CA ALA A 4 10.97 -7.25 -21.95
C ALA A 4 12.28 -6.53 -21.57
N ALA A 5 12.16 -5.26 -21.16
CA ALA A 5 13.25 -4.55 -20.53
C ALA A 5 13.31 -4.98 -19.06
N PHE A 6 14.33 -5.76 -18.71
CA PHE A 6 14.69 -6.00 -17.32
C PHE A 6 15.47 -4.79 -16.84
N ILE A 7 14.89 -4.03 -15.91
CA ILE A 7 15.57 -2.92 -15.24
C ILE A 7 16.51 -3.53 -14.19
N GLU A 8 17.80 -3.47 -14.45
CA GLU A 8 18.85 -3.76 -13.46
C GLU A 8 18.80 -2.69 -12.35
N CYS A 9 18.84 -3.13 -11.10
CA CYS A 9 18.98 -2.26 -9.93
C CYS A 9 20.26 -1.43 -10.03
N ALA A 10 20.12 -0.15 -10.35
CA ALA A 10 21.15 0.84 -10.12
C ALA A 10 21.02 1.40 -8.69
N ASP A 11 22.05 1.16 -7.89
CA ASP A 11 22.18 1.59 -6.50
C ASP A 11 22.10 3.12 -6.32
N ASN A 12 21.42 3.50 -5.22
CA ASN A 12 21.54 4.76 -4.47
C ASN A 12 21.45 6.07 -5.26
N CYS A 13 20.25 6.65 -5.36
CA CYS A 13 19.94 8.06 -5.02
C CYS A 13 18.50 8.47 -5.45
N ILE A 14 17.45 7.80 -4.96
CA ILE A 14 16.30 8.60 -4.53
C ILE A 14 16.73 9.13 -3.16
N GLY A 15 17.21 10.39 -3.16
CA GLY A 15 17.61 11.07 -1.92
C GLY A 15 16.51 10.86 -0.89
N ARG A 16 16.89 10.48 0.35
CA ARG A 16 15.97 10.14 1.47
C ARG A 16 14.70 10.98 1.37
N PHE A 17 13.69 10.44 0.72
CA PHE A 17 12.46 11.16 0.49
C PHE A 17 11.79 11.22 1.85
N ASP A 18 11.52 12.44 2.31
CA ASP A 18 10.91 12.63 3.62
C ASP A 18 9.45 12.20 3.53
N ARG A 19 9.22 10.90 3.79
CA ARG A 19 7.89 10.28 3.74
C ARG A 19 6.93 10.95 4.72
N SER A 20 7.43 11.69 5.73
CA SER A 20 6.60 12.44 6.67
C SER A 20 5.86 13.62 6.01
N THR A 21 6.29 14.06 4.82
CA THR A 21 5.62 15.13 4.08
C THR A 21 4.54 14.62 3.11
N LEU A 22 4.35 13.30 2.99
CA LEU A 22 3.34 12.75 2.09
C LEU A 22 1.94 12.88 2.69
N PRO A 23 0.92 13.22 1.87
CA PRO A 23 -0.47 13.09 2.26
C PRO A 23 -0.78 11.64 2.65
N GLN A 24 -1.68 11.45 3.62
CA GLN A 24 -2.10 10.11 4.04
C GLN A 24 -2.72 9.29 2.90
N GLN A 25 -3.42 9.97 1.99
CA GLN A 25 -3.91 9.37 0.74
C GLN A 25 -2.76 8.68 0.00
N THR A 26 -1.71 9.43 -0.35
CA THR A 26 -0.56 8.90 -1.09
C THR A 26 0.17 7.79 -0.33
N LEU A 27 0.30 7.91 1.00
CA LEU A 27 0.89 6.84 1.82
C LEU A 27 0.09 5.54 1.72
N MET A 28 -1.23 5.61 1.79
CA MET A 28 -2.09 4.44 1.67
C MET A 28 -2.11 3.87 0.25
N GLU A 29 -2.07 4.70 -0.77
CA GLU A 29 -1.96 4.26 -2.17
C GLU A 29 -0.66 3.49 -2.41
N LEU A 30 0.47 4.02 -1.93
CA LEU A 30 1.78 3.34 -1.99
C LEU A 30 1.80 2.06 -1.15
N PHE A 31 1.11 2.06 0.00
CA PHE A 31 0.99 0.88 0.84
C PHE A 31 0.25 -0.27 0.14
N ILE A 32 -0.91 0.01 -0.48
CA ILE A 32 -1.69 -1.02 -1.19
C ILE A 32 -1.11 -1.38 -2.55
N PHE A 33 -0.24 -0.55 -3.13
CA PHE A 33 0.38 -0.80 -4.44
C PHE A 33 1.11 -2.16 -4.50
N GLY A 34 1.54 -2.69 -3.37
CA GLY A 34 2.27 -3.97 -3.28
C GLY A 34 1.39 -5.17 -3.20
N LEU A 35 0.10 -4.95 -3.01
CA LEU A 35 -0.89 -6.01 -2.98
C LEU A 35 -1.30 -6.30 -4.41
N ASP A 36 -1.42 -7.59 -4.72
CA ASP A 36 -1.79 -8.03 -6.06
C ASP A 36 -3.29 -7.81 -6.29
N GLU A 37 -4.11 -8.03 -5.27
CA GLU A 37 -5.57 -7.87 -5.31
C GLU A 37 -6.04 -6.63 -4.53
N VAL A 38 -6.03 -5.47 -5.20
CA VAL A 38 -6.46 -4.18 -4.62
C VAL A 38 -7.89 -3.78 -4.95
N ASN A 39 -8.52 -4.40 -5.96
CA ASN A 39 -9.88 -4.05 -6.37
C ASN A 39 -10.88 -4.30 -5.24
N GLY A 40 -10.66 -5.36 -4.44
CA GLY A 40 -11.42 -5.62 -3.22
C GLY A 40 -11.27 -4.57 -2.10
N ILE A 41 -10.30 -3.65 -2.20
CA ILE A 41 -10.01 -2.61 -1.21
C ILE A 41 -10.47 -1.24 -1.72
N CYS A 42 -9.92 -0.79 -2.85
CA CYS A 42 -10.10 0.56 -3.40
C CYS A 42 -11.01 0.61 -4.63
N GLY A 43 -11.56 -0.53 -5.08
CA GLY A 43 -12.44 -0.62 -6.24
C GLY A 43 -11.69 -0.66 -7.56
N ASN A 44 -11.12 0.47 -7.99
CA ASN A 44 -10.38 0.60 -9.25
C ASN A 44 -8.97 1.15 -8.99
N ARG A 45 -7.94 0.39 -9.35
CA ARG A 45 -6.53 0.79 -9.18
C ARG A 45 -6.13 2.01 -10.02
N ASP A 46 -6.77 2.22 -11.16
CA ASP A 46 -6.50 3.34 -12.07
C ASP A 46 -7.27 4.63 -11.68
N ASN A 47 -8.24 4.51 -10.76
CA ASN A 47 -9.02 5.63 -10.27
C ASN A 47 -9.33 5.44 -8.78
N LEU A 48 -8.34 5.78 -7.95
CA LEU A 48 -8.42 5.63 -6.50
C LEU A 48 -9.34 6.70 -5.92
N THR A 49 -10.36 6.27 -5.19
CA THR A 49 -11.24 7.17 -4.44
C THR A 49 -10.54 7.67 -3.17
N GLU A 50 -11.18 8.60 -2.46
CA GLU A 50 -10.72 9.04 -1.14
C GLU A 50 -10.52 7.84 -0.20
N VAL A 51 -9.38 7.78 0.50
CA VAL A 51 -8.96 6.62 1.30
C VAL A 51 -9.98 6.23 2.37
N CYS A 52 -10.68 7.20 2.95
CA CYS A 52 -11.71 6.96 3.96
C CYS A 52 -12.95 6.24 3.41
N THR A 53 -13.10 6.17 2.09
CA THR A 53 -14.17 5.41 1.41
C THR A 53 -13.78 3.97 1.09
N TRP A 54 -12.49 3.62 1.23
CA TRP A 54 -12.01 2.29 0.88
C TRP A 54 -12.54 1.23 1.83
N LYS A 55 -12.72 0.02 1.30
CA LYS A 55 -13.18 -1.11 2.10
C LYS A 55 -12.12 -1.49 3.13
N GLY A 56 -12.55 -1.55 4.39
CA GLY A 56 -11.67 -1.93 5.50
C GLY A 56 -10.82 -0.80 6.06
N VAL A 57 -10.91 0.42 5.52
CA VAL A 57 -10.33 1.62 6.12
C VAL A 57 -11.32 2.22 7.13
N THR A 58 -10.81 2.74 8.23
CA THR A 58 -11.55 3.61 9.15
C THR A 58 -10.72 4.85 9.42
N CYS A 59 -11.31 6.02 9.21
CA CYS A 59 -10.69 7.31 9.52
C CYS A 59 -11.20 7.86 10.86
N ASN A 60 -10.35 8.62 11.54
CA ASN A 60 -10.69 9.32 12.79
C ASN A 60 -11.50 10.61 12.50
N ALA A 61 -11.77 11.41 13.54
CA ALA A 61 -12.52 12.66 13.42
C ALA A 61 -11.84 13.72 12.54
N ASP A 62 -10.53 13.63 12.37
CA ASP A 62 -9.70 14.52 11.55
C ASP A 62 -9.55 14.01 10.10
N TRP A 63 -10.33 12.99 9.72
CA TRP A 63 -10.28 12.34 8.40
C TRP A 63 -8.97 11.63 8.09
N GLU A 64 -8.24 11.25 9.13
CA GLU A 64 -6.97 10.54 9.04
C GLU A 64 -7.15 9.04 9.25
N VAL A 65 -6.38 8.24 8.53
CA VAL A 65 -6.48 6.78 8.54
C VAL A 65 -6.03 6.24 9.89
N GLU A 66 -6.97 5.68 10.65
CA GLU A 66 -6.70 5.13 11.98
C GLU A 66 -6.57 3.59 11.94
N ILE A 67 -7.37 2.94 11.10
CA ILE A 67 -7.45 1.47 11.06
C ILE A 67 -7.50 1.01 9.60
N PHE A 68 -6.73 -0.02 9.28
CA PHE A 68 -6.85 -0.78 8.04
C PHE A 68 -7.03 -2.27 8.31
N LYS A 69 -8.04 -2.86 7.67
CA LYS A 69 -8.38 -4.30 7.77
C LYS A 69 -8.57 -4.90 6.39
N TRP A 70 -7.71 -5.85 6.05
CA TRP A 70 -7.84 -6.67 4.86
C TRP A 70 -7.36 -8.07 5.21
N SER A 71 -8.27 -8.98 5.54
CA SER A 71 -7.94 -10.29 6.13
C SER A 71 -8.85 -11.37 5.57
N ASN A 72 -8.41 -12.63 5.71
CA ASN A 72 -9.14 -13.81 5.26
C ASN A 72 -9.35 -13.85 3.74
N THR A 73 -8.38 -13.34 2.97
CA THR A 73 -8.40 -13.38 1.51
C THR A 73 -7.60 -14.57 0.97
N TYR A 74 -7.13 -15.50 1.82
CA TYR A 74 -6.54 -16.81 1.45
C TYR A 74 -6.98 -17.34 0.07
N PRO A 75 -6.19 -18.18 -0.63
CA PRO A 75 -4.80 -17.95 -0.99
C PRO A 75 -4.61 -16.74 -1.92
N ASP A 76 -5.69 -16.05 -2.29
CA ASP A 76 -5.73 -14.96 -3.28
C ASP A 76 -5.18 -13.63 -2.73
N GLY A 77 -5.17 -13.45 -1.41
CA GLY A 77 -4.60 -12.32 -0.68
C GLY A 77 -3.08 -12.33 -0.74
N THR A 78 -2.52 -12.03 -1.92
CA THR A 78 -1.10 -12.07 -2.24
C THR A 78 -0.52 -10.68 -2.39
N GLY A 79 0.82 -10.60 -2.36
CA GLY A 79 1.57 -9.38 -2.58
C GLY A 79 2.69 -9.16 -1.57
N THR A 80 3.30 -7.99 -1.69
CA THR A 80 4.39 -7.49 -0.84
C THR A 80 3.89 -6.37 0.06
N VAL A 81 4.10 -6.54 1.37
CA VAL A 81 3.82 -5.50 2.36
C VAL A 81 5.11 -4.75 2.66
N SER A 82 5.09 -3.43 2.45
CA SER A 82 6.10 -2.52 2.97
C SER A 82 5.49 -1.60 4.02
N LEU A 83 5.91 -1.79 5.28
CA LEU A 83 5.43 -1.01 6.42
C LEU A 83 5.98 0.42 6.44
N GLU A 84 6.91 0.76 5.54
CA GLU A 84 7.50 2.10 5.44
C GLU A 84 6.50 3.17 4.97
N PHE A 85 5.38 2.75 4.38
CA PHE A 85 4.33 3.62 3.84
C PHE A 85 3.08 3.68 4.73
N LEU A 86 3.13 3.17 5.97
CA LEU A 86 2.00 3.32 6.87
C LEU A 86 1.80 4.79 7.26
N PRO A 87 0.56 5.31 7.17
CA PRO A 87 0.23 6.62 7.71
C PRO A 87 0.58 6.73 9.19
N TYR A 88 1.07 7.91 9.59
CA TYR A 88 1.49 8.15 10.97
C TYR A 88 0.34 8.04 11.99
N SER A 89 -0.89 8.31 11.57
CA SER A 89 -2.10 8.21 12.39
C SER A 89 -2.60 6.77 12.55
N MET A 90 -2.03 5.80 11.84
CA MET A 90 -2.53 4.42 11.87
C MET A 90 -2.22 3.76 13.20
N ARG A 91 -3.27 3.25 13.85
CA ARG A 91 -3.20 2.58 15.15
C ARG A 91 -3.39 1.08 15.05
N LYS A 92 -4.06 0.60 13.99
CA LYS A 92 -4.34 -0.83 13.81
C LYS A 92 -4.26 -1.26 12.35
N LEU A 93 -3.35 -2.17 12.09
CA LEU A 93 -3.23 -2.91 10.83
C LEU A 93 -3.64 -4.36 11.07
N ASN A 94 -4.66 -4.85 10.36
CA ASN A 94 -5.05 -6.26 10.38
C ASN A 94 -4.99 -6.86 8.98
N MET A 95 -3.99 -7.70 8.76
CA MET A 95 -3.77 -8.40 7.49
C MET A 95 -3.65 -9.92 7.66
N LEU A 96 -4.28 -10.44 8.70
CA LEU A 96 -4.23 -11.86 9.02
C LEU A 96 -4.80 -12.69 7.87
N CYS A 97 -4.37 -13.95 7.80
CA CYS A 97 -5.06 -14.94 6.97
C CYS A 97 -4.98 -14.61 5.45
N ASN A 98 -3.81 -14.11 5.05
CA ASN A 98 -3.41 -13.81 3.68
C ASN A 98 -2.04 -14.45 3.38
N SER A 99 -1.69 -14.56 2.10
CA SER A 99 -0.44 -15.12 1.59
C SER A 99 0.58 -14.01 1.30
N LEU A 100 0.89 -13.19 2.32
CA LEU A 100 1.70 -11.98 2.15
C LEU A 100 3.18 -12.25 2.34
N SER A 101 4.00 -11.51 1.58
CA SER A 101 5.44 -11.44 1.75
C SER A 101 5.86 -10.06 2.27
N GLY A 102 6.95 -10.00 3.02
CA GLY A 102 7.55 -8.73 3.43
C GLY A 102 8.60 -8.28 2.42
N GLY A 103 8.68 -6.98 2.14
CA GLY A 103 9.69 -6.43 1.24
C GLY A 103 9.91 -4.94 1.44
N ARG A 104 10.90 -4.41 0.73
CA ARG A 104 11.09 -2.97 0.55
C ARG A 104 10.92 -2.65 -0.92
N TRP A 105 10.31 -1.51 -1.22
CA TRP A 105 10.26 -1.04 -2.58
C TRP A 105 11.59 -0.42 -2.94
N CYS A 106 12.26 -1.01 -3.93
CA CYS A 106 13.21 -0.25 -4.72
C CYS A 106 12.37 0.55 -5.71
N SER A 107 11.88 1.73 -5.31
CA SER A 107 11.32 2.69 -6.26
C SER A 107 12.47 3.16 -7.16
N GLY A 108 12.49 2.65 -8.39
CA GLY A 108 13.40 3.09 -9.46
C GLY A 108 13.01 4.43 -10.04
#